data_AF-A0A525I713-F1
#
_entry.id   AF-A0A525I713-F1
#
_cell.length_a   1.000
_cell.length_b   1.000
_cell.length_c   1.000
_cell.angle_alpha   90.00
_cell.angle_beta   90.00
_cell.angle_gamma   90.00
#
_symmetry.space_group_name_H-M   'P 1'
#
loop_
_entity.id
_entity.type
_entity.pdbx_description
1 polymer ?
#
loop_
_entity_poly.entity_id
_entity_poly.type
_entity_poly.pdbx_seq_one_letter_code
_entity_poly.pdbx_strand_id
1 'polypeptide(L)'
;MERSRAAPKPAKSPAKSYVISLENRKRRGFGHQRLDEILTAARALFLEHGAENVTTRQIAARVGISQTALYVYFKSKEEMLDRLVADALAKLGAAIEAVSAGNEDPYEFLRL
;
A
#
# COMPACT_ATOMS: atom_id res chain seq x y z
N MET A 1 -0.80 39.91 41.07
CA MET A 1 -0.99 38.46 40.81
C MET A 1 -2.49 38.25 40.85
N GLU A 2 -3.22 37.77 39.85
CA GLU A 2 -2.97 36.70 38.89
C GLU A 2 -3.66 37.02 37.55
N ARG A 3 -2.95 36.72 36.46
CA ARG A 3 -3.50 36.79 35.10
C ARG A 3 -4.45 35.60 34.91
N SER A 4 -5.73 35.90 34.64
CA SER A 4 -6.72 34.93 34.21
C SER A 4 -6.25 34.22 32.92
N ARG A 5 -5.80 32.97 33.06
CA ARG A 5 -5.54 32.04 31.96
C ARG A 5 -6.75 31.12 31.83
N ALA A 6 -7.60 31.37 30.86
CA ALA A 6 -8.63 30.42 30.45
C ALA A 6 -7.95 29.20 29.81
N ALA A 7 -8.11 28.02 30.43
CA ALA A 7 -7.68 26.74 29.88
C ALA A 7 -8.54 26.36 28.65
N PRO A 8 -7.97 25.70 27.63
CA PRO A 8 -8.73 25.28 26.45
C PRO A 8 -9.72 24.16 26.82
N LYS A 9 -10.96 24.28 26.33
CA LYS A 9 -12.00 23.25 26.48
C LYS A 9 -11.53 21.94 25.79
N PRO A 10 -11.66 20.77 26.43
CA PRO A 10 -11.25 19.51 25.82
C PRO A 10 -12.19 19.12 24.67
N ALA A 11 -11.61 18.80 23.52
CA ALA A 11 -12.32 18.23 22.38
C ALA A 11 -12.87 16.85 22.75
N LYS A 12 -14.19 16.65 22.58
CA LYS A 12 -14.85 15.35 22.77
C LYS A 12 -14.34 14.36 21.71
N SER A 13 -13.63 13.33 22.14
CA SER A 13 -13.15 12.22 21.31
C SER A 13 -14.00 10.97 21.54
N PRO A 14 -14.50 10.26 20.51
CA PRO A 14 -15.27 9.04 20.71
C PRO A 14 -14.31 7.86 20.91
N ALA A 15 -14.19 7.43 22.17
CA ALA A 15 -13.36 6.31 22.62
C ALA A 15 -13.58 4.98 21.86
N LYS A 16 -14.72 4.81 21.17
CA LYS A 16 -15.05 3.63 20.36
C LYS A 16 -14.22 3.47 19.07
N SER A 17 -13.73 4.57 18.48
CA SER A 17 -12.90 4.50 17.26
C SER A 17 -11.51 3.93 17.55
N TYR A 18 -10.97 4.25 18.74
CA TYR A 18 -9.62 3.84 19.12
C TYR A 18 -9.53 2.34 19.45
N VAL A 19 -10.56 1.77 20.07
CA VAL A 19 -10.60 0.34 20.43
C VAL A 19 -10.67 -0.58 19.21
N ILE A 20 -11.43 -0.22 18.17
CA ILE A 20 -11.51 -0.99 16.91
C ILE A 20 -10.15 -1.01 16.19
N SER A 21 -9.39 0.08 16.28
CA SER A 21 -8.04 0.19 15.70
C SER A 21 -6.99 -0.62 16.48
N LEU A 22 -7.18 -0.81 17.79
CA LEU A 22 -6.28 -1.61 18.62
C LEU A 22 -6.52 -3.13 18.46
N GLU A 23 -7.76 -3.56 18.30
CA GLU A 23 -8.08 -4.97 18.03
C GLU A 23 -7.56 -5.42 16.66
N ASN A 24 -7.61 -4.56 15.64
CA ASN A 24 -7.03 -4.85 14.33
C ASN A 24 -5.48 -4.92 14.36
N ARG A 25 -4.83 -4.15 15.24
CA ARG A 25 -3.36 -4.18 15.39
C ARG A 25 -2.80 -5.49 15.99
N LYS A 26 -3.61 -6.31 16.66
CA LYS A 26 -3.14 -7.57 17.28
C LYS A 26 -2.84 -8.70 16.29
N ARG A 27 -3.23 -8.57 15.03
CA ARG A 27 -3.06 -9.63 14.01
C ARG A 27 -1.79 -9.35 13.20
N ARG A 28 -0.63 -9.80 13.70
CA ARG A 28 0.71 -9.59 13.11
C ARG A 28 0.91 -10.12 11.66
N GLY A 29 -0.13 -10.60 10.98
CA GLY A 29 -0.18 -10.90 9.54
C GLY A 29 -0.79 -9.80 8.66
N PHE A 30 -1.36 -8.72 9.23
CA PHE A 30 -2.05 -7.68 8.44
C PHE A 30 -1.10 -6.78 7.63
N GLY A 31 0.15 -6.59 8.04
CA GLY A 31 1.06 -5.65 7.39
C GLY A 31 1.43 -6.06 5.95
N HIS A 32 1.81 -7.33 5.77
CA HIS A 32 2.16 -7.86 4.44
C HIS A 32 0.92 -7.96 3.54
N GLN A 33 -0.20 -8.44 4.08
CA GLN A 33 -1.45 -8.50 3.32
C GLN A 33 -1.89 -7.11 2.83
N ARG A 34 -1.77 -6.07 3.67
CA ARG A 34 -2.09 -4.70 3.28
C ARG A 34 -1.12 -4.13 2.26
N LEU A 35 0.16 -4.47 2.35
CA LEU A 35 1.15 -4.05 1.36
C LEU A 35 0.80 -4.64 -0.02
N ASP A 36 0.49 -5.93 -0.08
CA ASP A 36 0.10 -6.59 -1.32
C ASP A 36 -1.21 -6.02 -1.90
N GLU A 37 -2.24 -5.82 -1.06
CA GLU A 37 -3.50 -5.18 -1.49
C GLU A 37 -3.27 -3.80 -2.13
N ILE A 38 -2.38 -2.99 -1.54
CA ILE A 38 -2.02 -1.66 -2.06
C ILE A 38 -1.30 -1.80 -3.41
N LEU A 39 -0.30 -2.67 -3.51
CA LEU A 39 0.46 -2.88 -4.74
C LEU A 39 -0.40 -3.45 -5.87
N THR A 40 -1.31 -4.38 -5.57
CA THR A 40 -2.27 -4.92 -6.55
C THR A 40 -3.20 -3.82 -7.07
N ALA A 41 -3.77 -3.00 -6.17
CA ALA A 41 -4.64 -1.90 -6.57
C ALA A 41 -3.89 -0.83 -7.39
N ALA A 42 -2.67 -0.48 -6.97
CA ALA A 42 -1.82 0.46 -7.68
C ALA A 42 -1.48 -0.06 -9.09
N ARG A 43 -1.05 -1.33 -9.21
CA ARG A 43 -0.77 -1.98 -10.50
C ARG A 43 -1.96 -1.92 -11.44
N ALA A 44 -3.15 -2.31 -10.97
CA ALA A 44 -4.36 -2.27 -11.79
C ALA A 44 -4.65 -0.85 -12.31
N LEU A 45 -4.62 0.16 -11.42
CA LEU A 45 -4.86 1.55 -11.82
C LEU A 45 -3.79 2.08 -12.78
N PHE A 46 -2.52 1.74 -12.57
CA PHE A 46 -1.44 2.16 -13.47
C PHE A 46 -1.58 1.53 -14.86
N LEU A 47 -2.00 0.26 -14.95
CA LEU A 47 -2.27 -0.40 -16.23
C LEU A 47 -3.50 0.18 -16.93
N GLU A 48 -4.56 0.49 -16.19
CA GLU A 48 -5.82 1.01 -16.74
C GLU A 48 -5.73 2.48 -17.20
N HIS A 49 -4.93 3.30 -16.51
CA HIS A 49 -4.97 4.77 -16.69
C HIS A 49 -3.60 5.40 -16.97
N GLY A 50 -2.51 4.64 -16.87
CA GLY A 50 -1.15 5.17 -16.90
C GLY A 50 -0.76 5.82 -15.57
N ALA A 51 0.52 5.66 -15.19
CA ALA A 51 1.06 6.11 -13.91
C ALA A 51 0.82 7.61 -13.64
N GLU A 52 0.95 8.47 -14.67
CA GLU A 52 0.77 9.91 -14.56
C GLU A 52 -0.65 10.31 -14.15
N ASN A 53 -1.67 9.57 -14.59
CA ASN A 53 -3.08 9.89 -14.35
C ASN A 53 -3.63 9.31 -13.03
N VAL A 54 -2.83 8.56 -12.29
CA VAL A 54 -3.22 7.94 -11.03
C VAL A 54 -2.70 8.74 -9.84
N THR A 55 -3.54 8.89 -8.82
CA THR A 55 -3.24 9.57 -7.55
C THR A 55 -3.24 8.59 -6.38
N THR A 56 -2.48 8.90 -5.32
CA THR A 56 -2.47 8.11 -4.08
C THR A 56 -3.84 8.04 -3.41
N ARG A 57 -4.70 9.05 -3.64
CA ARG A 57 -6.10 9.05 -3.18
C ARG A 57 -6.95 8.01 -3.90
N GLN A 58 -6.80 7.85 -5.22
CA GLN A 58 -7.52 6.83 -5.99
C GLN A 58 -7.08 5.41 -5.56
N ILE A 59 -5.78 5.21 -5.34
CA ILE A 59 -5.24 3.94 -4.85
C ILE A 59 -5.82 3.62 -3.46
N ALA A 60 -5.75 4.56 -2.52
CA ALA A 60 -6.32 4.40 -1.17
C ALA A 60 -7.82 4.07 -1.21
N ALA A 61 -8.58 4.77 -2.07
CA ALA A 61 -10.01 4.55 -2.25
C ALA A 61 -10.29 3.14 -2.80
N ARG A 62 -9.52 2.66 -3.78
CA ARG A 62 -9.68 1.32 -4.35
C ARG A 62 -9.40 0.20 -3.36
N VAL A 63 -8.48 0.42 -2.42
CA VAL A 63 -8.16 -0.52 -1.33
C VAL A 63 -9.14 -0.42 -0.15
N GLY A 64 -9.90 0.69 -0.06
CA GLY A 64 -10.83 0.96 1.05
C GLY A 64 -10.14 1.44 2.32
N ILE A 65 -9.02 2.16 2.20
CA ILE A 65 -8.27 2.75 3.32
C ILE A 65 -8.20 4.28 3.20
N SER A 66 -7.85 4.94 4.30
CA SER A 66 -7.58 6.39 4.25
C SER A 66 -6.24 6.65 3.56
N GLN A 67 -6.12 7.82 2.93
CA GLN A 67 -4.86 8.24 2.31
C GLN A 67 -3.72 8.33 3.34
N THR A 68 -4.01 8.78 4.57
CA THR A 68 -3.05 8.76 5.68
C THR A 68 -2.57 7.36 6.03
N ALA A 69 -3.46 6.35 6.02
CA ALA A 69 -3.08 4.97 6.27
C ALA A 69 -2.20 4.41 5.13
N LEU A 70 -2.47 4.78 3.88
CA LEU A 70 -1.63 4.43 2.74
C LEU A 70 -0.20 4.99 2.88
N TYR A 71 -0.07 6.22 3.37
CA TYR A 71 1.24 6.85 3.63
C TYR A 71 2.07 6.18 4.74
N VAL A 72 1.47 5.28 5.55
CA VAL A 72 2.22 4.44 6.50
C VAL A 72 3.03 3.35 5.76
N TYR A 73 2.56 2.92 4.59
CA TYR A 73 3.21 1.86 3.80
C TYR A 73 4.10 2.42 2.68
N PHE A 74 3.66 3.48 2.02
CA PHE A 74 4.37 4.09 0.89
C PHE A 74 4.32 5.61 0.98
N LYS A 75 5.48 6.24 0.95
CA LYS A 75 5.65 7.70 1.03
C LYS A 75 5.17 8.40 -0.24
N SER A 76 5.17 7.71 -1.37
CA SER A 76 4.72 8.28 -2.64
C SER A 76 4.20 7.23 -3.63
N LYS A 77 3.64 7.72 -4.76
CA LYS A 77 3.21 6.87 -5.88
C LYS A 77 4.42 6.26 -6.60
N GLU A 78 5.51 7.02 -6.67
CA GLU A 78 6.78 6.64 -7.28
C GLU A 78 7.41 5.48 -6.51
N GLU A 79 7.37 5.49 -5.17
CA GLU A 79 7.85 4.35 -4.37
C GLU A 79 7.08 3.06 -4.66
N MET A 80 5.76 3.15 -4.90
CA MET A 80 4.97 1.99 -5.33
C MET A 80 5.37 1.52 -6.73
N LEU A 81 5.57 2.45 -7.67
CA LEU A 81 6.02 2.13 -9.03
C LEU A 81 7.38 1.43 -9.01
N ASP A 82 8.35 1.99 -8.29
CA ASP A 82 9.69 1.42 -8.14
C ASP A 82 9.61 -0.01 -7.61
N ARG A 83 8.78 -0.24 -6.59
CA ARG A 83 8.57 -1.58 -6.05
C ARG A 83 7.94 -2.53 -7.07
N LEU A 84 6.91 -2.10 -7.79
CA LEU A 84 6.24 -2.92 -8.81
C LEU A 84 7.18 -3.27 -9.98
N VAL A 85 8.05 -2.35 -10.37
CA VAL A 85 9.07 -2.54 -11.41
C VAL A 85 10.15 -3.49 -10.94
N ALA A 86 10.66 -3.31 -9.72
CA ALA A 86 11.65 -4.21 -9.13
C ALA A 86 11.11 -5.64 -9.04
N ASP A 87 9.88 -5.82 -8.57
CA ASP A 87 9.23 -7.13 -8.49
C ASP A 87 9.05 -7.75 -9.89
N ALA A 88 8.72 -6.96 -10.91
CA ALA A 88 8.58 -7.44 -12.28
C ALA A 88 9.93 -7.86 -12.89
N LEU A 89 10.98 -7.06 -12.68
CA LEU A 89 12.33 -7.38 -13.15
C LEU A 89 12.90 -8.63 -12.48
N ALA A 90 12.64 -8.80 -11.18
CA ALA A 90 13.04 -10.02 -10.45
C ALA A 90 12.35 -11.27 -11.01
N LYS A 91 11.04 -11.19 -11.30
CA LYS A 91 10.29 -12.28 -11.95
C LYS A 91 10.81 -12.57 -13.36
N LEU A 92 11.12 -11.54 -14.13
CA LEU A 92 11.70 -11.69 -15.46
C LEU A 92 13.07 -12.38 -15.40
N GLY A 93 13.94 -11.98 -14.46
CA GLY A 93 15.23 -12.64 -14.23
C GLY A 93 15.08 -14.12 -13.91
N ALA A 94 14.19 -14.46 -12.97
CA ALA A 94 13.89 -15.86 -12.62
C ALA A 94 13.34 -16.67 -13.81
N ALA A 95 12.49 -16.06 -14.65
CA ALA A 95 11.98 -16.70 -15.85
C ALA A 95 13.11 -17.00 -16.86
N ILE A 96 14.01 -16.04 -17.11
CA ILE A 96 15.16 -16.22 -18.00
C ILE A 96 16.09 -17.34 -17.50
N GLU A 97 16.34 -17.39 -16.19
CA GLU A 97 17.13 -18.46 -15.57
C GLU A 97 16.46 -19.83 -15.74
N ALA A 98 15.15 -19.92 -15.54
CA ALA A 98 14.40 -21.18 -15.68
C ALA A 98 14.46 -21.73 -17.11
N VAL A 99 14.33 -20.88 -18.12
CA VAL A 99 14.46 -21.29 -19.54
C VAL A 99 15.87 -21.73 -19.85
N SER A 100 16.87 -20.98 -19.36
CA SER A 100 18.28 -21.29 -19.59
C SER A 100 18.71 -22.59 -18.90
N ALA A 101 18.01 -22.98 -17.82
CA ALA A 101 18.15 -24.26 -17.13
C ALA A 101 17.41 -25.42 -17.83
N GLY A 102 16.75 -25.17 -18.97
CA GLY A 102 16.05 -26.20 -19.76
C GLY A 102 14.63 -26.52 -19.26
N ASN A 103 14.01 -25.65 -18.48
CA ASN A 103 12.63 -25.85 -18.00
C ASN A 103 11.62 -25.29 -19.02
N GLU A 104 10.80 -26.18 -19.57
CA GLU A 104 9.80 -25.90 -20.61
C GLU A 104 8.56 -25.22 -20.01
N ASP A 105 8.62 -23.90 -19.78
CA ASP A 105 7.63 -22.90 -20.24
C ASP A 105 7.93 -21.51 -19.58
N PRO A 106 8.65 -20.61 -20.29
CA PRO A 106 8.94 -19.26 -19.81
C PRO A 106 7.71 -18.40 -19.51
N TYR A 107 6.58 -18.68 -20.17
CA TYR A 107 5.47 -17.74 -20.25
C TYR A 107 4.54 -17.82 -19.04
N GLU A 108 4.53 -18.93 -18.30
CA GLU A 108 3.83 -19.03 -17.01
C GLU A 108 4.38 -18.02 -15.98
N PHE A 109 5.70 -17.79 -15.97
CA PHE A 109 6.33 -16.85 -15.02
C PHE A 109 6.05 -15.37 -15.32
N LEU A 110 5.64 -15.07 -16.56
CA LEU A 110 5.41 -13.70 -17.04
C LEU A 110 3.95 -13.26 -16.95
N ARG A 111 3.02 -14.13 -16.49
CA ARG A 111 1.65 -13.71 -16.24
C ARG A 111 1.62 -12.73 -15.05
N LEU A 112 1.35 -11.47 -15.37
CA LEU A 112 1.10 -10.36 -14.44
C LEU A 112 -0.39 -10.26 -14.10
#